data_AF-A0ABD0RQJ4-F1
#
_entry.id   AF-A0ABD0RQJ4-F1
#
_cell.length_a   1.000
_cell.length_b   1.000
_cell.length_c   1.000
_cell.angle_alpha   90.00
_cell.angle_beta   90.00
_cell.angle_gamma   90.00
#
_symmetry.space_group_name_H-M   'P 1'
#
loop_
_entity.id
_entity.type
_entity.pdbx_description
1 polymer ?
#
loop_
_entity_poly.entity_id
_entity_poly.type
_entity_poly.pdbx_seq_one_letter_code
_entity_poly.pdbx_strand_id
1 'polypeptide(L)' 'LLRMFFDALYDEDVIKEDAFYKWESSKDPAEQLGKGVALKSVTAFFTWLREA' A
#
# COMPACT_ATOMS: atom_id res chain seq x y z
N LEU A 1 -4.90 -11.29 2.92
CA LEU A 1 -5.78 -10.37 3.67
C LEU A 1 -5.39 -8.92 3.46
N LEU A 2 -4.17 -8.48 3.76
CA LEU A 2 -3.78 -7.06 3.59
C LEU A 2 -4.03 -6.51 2.17
N ARG A 3 -3.73 -7.29 1.13
CA ARG A 3 -4.07 -6.97 -0.26
C ARG A 3 -5.55 -6.60 -0.45
N MET A 4 -6.47 -7.42 0.06
CA MET A 4 -7.91 -7.19 -0.10
C MET A 4 -8.37 -5.89 0.58
N PHE A 5 -7.73 -5.51 1.70
CA PHE A 5 -8.00 -4.22 2.33
C PHE A 5 -7.47 -3.07 1.48
N PHE A 6 -6.30 -3.20 0.85
CA PHE A 6 -5.77 -2.17 -0.05
C PHE A 6 -6.67 -1.95 -1.26
N ASP A 7 -7.15 -3.05 -1.88
CA ASP A 7 -8.11 -2.98 -2.98
C ASP A 7 -9.39 -2.24 -2.52
N ALA A 8 -10.00 -2.67 -1.41
CA ALA A 8 -11.23 -2.04 -0.91
C ALA A 8 -11.05 -0.56 -0.51
N LEU A 9 -9.92 -0.20 0.11
CA LEU A 9 -9.65 1.19 0.51
C LEU A 9 -9.42 2.11 -0.68
N TYR A 10 -8.87 1.57 -1.76
CA TYR A 10 -8.67 2.28 -3.02
C TYR A 10 -9.98 2.41 -3.80
N ASP A 11 -10.69 1.29 -4.01
CA ASP A 11 -11.93 1.23 -4.80
C ASP A 11 -13.06 2.09 -4.20
N GLU A 12 -13.16 2.13 -2.87
CA GLU A 12 -14.14 2.94 -2.14
C GLU A 12 -13.68 4.40 -1.93
N ASP A 13 -12.58 4.81 -2.57
CA ASP A 13 -12.01 6.16 -2.53
C ASP A 13 -11.69 6.68 -1.10
N VAL A 14 -11.50 5.75 -0.16
CA VAL A 14 -11.18 6.05 1.26
C VAL A 14 -9.75 6.54 1.40
N ILE A 15 -8.83 5.94 0.63
CA ILE A 15 -7.41 6.32 0.58
C ILE A 15 -7.06 6.65 -0.88
N LYS A 16 -6.52 7.85 -1.07
CA LYS A 16 -6.06 8.32 -2.38
C LYS A 16 -4.77 7.61 -2.79
N GLU A 17 -4.59 7.45 -4.09
CA GLU A 17 -3.41 6.84 -4.71
C GLU A 17 -2.09 7.40 -4.14
N ASP A 18 -1.98 8.72 -3.97
CA ASP A 18 -0.78 9.39 -3.48
C ASP A 18 -0.41 8.96 -2.05
N ALA A 19 -1.39 8.64 -1.21
CA ALA A 19 -1.18 8.18 0.14
C ALA A 19 -0.59 6.76 0.18
N PHE A 20 -0.99 5.89 -0.76
CA PHE A 20 -0.37 4.56 -0.89
C PHE A 20 1.11 4.67 -1.28
N TYR A 21 1.47 5.54 -2.23
CA TYR A 21 2.88 5.75 -2.60
C TYR A 21 3.70 6.43 -1.50
N LYS A 22 3.11 7.39 -0.78
CA LYS A 22 3.75 8.01 0.40
C LYS A 22 4.03 6.96 1.47
N TRP A 23 3.06 6.10 1.78
CA TRP A 23 3.27 5.01 2.71
C TRP A 23 4.33 4.03 2.20
N GLU A 24 4.29 3.60 0.94
CA GLU A 24 5.27 2.66 0.37
C GLU A 24 6.72 3.18 0.50
N SER A 25 6.93 4.46 0.19
CA SER A 25 8.26 5.10 0.18
C SER A 25 8.69 5.67 1.53
N SER A 26 7.80 5.71 2.52
CA SER A 26 8.06 6.33 3.82
C SER A 26 9.21 5.63 4.58
N LYS A 27 10.13 6.47 5.08
CA LYS A 27 11.28 6.11 5.90
C LYS A 27 11.07 6.40 7.39
N ASP A 28 9.85 6.75 7.79
CA ASP A 28 9.55 7.02 9.21
C ASP A 28 9.89 5.76 10.03
N PRO A 29 10.78 5.87 11.06
CA PRO A 29 11.12 4.75 11.94
C PRO A 29 9.91 4.07 12.58
N ALA A 30 8.85 4.83 12.90
CA ALA A 30 7.63 4.31 13.50
C ALA A 30 6.85 3.37 12.56
N GLU A 31 6.98 3.57 11.25
CA GLU A 31 6.30 2.75 10.25
C GLU A 31 7.11 1.52 9.82
N GLN A 32 8.39 1.39 10.20
CA GLN A 32 9.25 0.33 9.64
C GLN A 32 8.93 -1.06 10.20
N LEU A 33 8.43 -1.15 11.43
CA LEU A 33 8.18 -2.43 12.07
C LEU A 33 7.11 -3.21 11.31
N GLY A 34 7.48 -4.37 10.75
CA GLY A 34 6.57 -5.22 9.97
C GLY A 34 6.31 -4.75 8.53
N LYS A 35 6.78 -3.55 8.13
CA LYS A 35 6.56 -2.97 6.80
C LYS A 35 7.05 -3.84 5.66
N GLY A 36 8.22 -4.47 5.82
CA GLY A 36 8.77 -5.36 4.79
C GLY A 36 7.88 -6.59 4.49
N VAL A 37 7.22 -7.14 5.52
CA VAL A 37 6.26 -8.24 5.35
C VAL A 37 4.97 -7.74 4.70
N ALA A 38 4.49 -6.58 5.16
CA ALA A 38 3.33 -5.91 4.58
C ALA A 38 3.53 -5.64 3.08
N LEU A 39 4.64 -4.98 2.70
CA LEU A 39 5.00 -4.65 1.32
C LEU A 39 5.05 -5.88 0.40
N LYS A 40 5.65 -6.98 0.87
CA LYS A 40 5.67 -8.25 0.11
C LYS A 40 4.25 -8.78 -0.16
N SER A 41 3.34 -8.61 0.79
CA SER A 41 1.96 -9.09 0.65
C SER A 41 1.08 -8.22 -0.26
N VAL A 42 1.48 -6.97 -0.52
CA VAL A 42 0.75 -6.02 -1.38
C VAL A 42 1.51 -5.65 -2.65
N THR A 43 2.60 -6.35 -2.98
CA THR A 43 3.40 -6.08 -4.18
C THR A 43 2.55 -6.08 -5.45
N ALA A 44 1.65 -7.05 -5.60
CA ALA A 44 0.75 -7.12 -6.75
C ALA A 44 -0.24 -5.94 -6.85
N PHE A 45 -0.60 -5.30 -5.73
CA PHE A 45 -1.43 -4.09 -5.74
C PHE A 45 -0.63 -2.93 -6.32
N PHE A 46 0.58 -2.71 -5.82
CA PHE A 46 1.44 -1.63 -6.29
C PHE A 46 1.97 -1.84 -7.73
N THR A 47 2.10 -3.08 -8.21
CA THR A 47 2.38 -3.34 -9.63
C THR A 47 1.21 -2.84 -10.47
N TRP A 48 -0.01 -3.28 -10.16
CA TRP A 48 -1.21 -2.86 -10.87
C TRP A 48 -1.43 -1.33 -10.80
N LEU A 49 -1.27 -0.74 -9.61
CA LEU A 49 -1.52 0.69 -9.38
C LEU A 49 -0.62 1.60 -10.23
N ARG A 50 0.57 1.14 -10.62
CA ARG A 50 1.48 1.88 -11.51
C ARG A 50 1.18 1.69 -12.99
N GLU A 51 0.40 0.68 -13.34
CA GLU A 51 0.03 0.32 -14.72
C GLU A 51 -1.35 0.83 -15.12
N ALA A 52 -2.19 1.20 -14.15
CA ALA A 52 -3.51 1.80 -14.33
C ALA A 52 -3.44 3.24 -14.85
#